data_AF-A0A7J6UIW9-F1
#
_entry.id   AF-A0A7J6UIW9-F1
#
_cell.length_a   1.000
_cell.length_b   1.000
_cell.length_c   1.000
_cell.angle_alpha   90.00
_cell.angle_beta   90.00
_cell.angle_gamma   90.00
#
_symmetry.space_group_name_H-M   'P 1'
#
loop_
_entity.id
_entity.type
_entity.pdbx_description
1 polymer ?
#
loop_
_entity_poly.entity_id
_entity_poly.type
_entity_poly.pdbx_seq_one_letter_code
_entity_poly.pdbx_strand_id
1 'polypeptide(L)'
;MEDKMLMGTKVIQQAAVQEKELKKARRALEKKKEDEERIRAKVKEQEEERLLLAEKYEAKDGQVLKLTNKLEKLWHKYKNASAEVDDLQREFQQEREDMLESIRALSKELKLKSLVIDYFIPPDEYQRIVDRAQYDQVEDAWEISHMEIAGNAQSKRPGSALGF
;
A
#
# COMPACT_ATOMS: atom_id res chain seq x y z
N MET A 1 22.95 -45.00 -100.29
CA MET A 1 22.25 -43.75 -99.90
C MET A 1 21.14 -44.02 -98.88
N GLU A 2 20.59 -45.24 -98.86
CA GLU A 2 19.52 -45.67 -97.95
C GLU A 2 19.97 -45.82 -96.48
N ASP A 3 21.17 -46.33 -96.19
CA ASP A 3 21.67 -46.46 -94.80
C ASP A 3 21.86 -45.12 -94.08
N LYS A 4 22.22 -44.05 -94.80
CA LYS A 4 22.32 -42.70 -94.24
C LYS A 4 20.94 -42.08 -93.97
N MET A 5 19.92 -42.45 -94.76
CA MET A 5 18.51 -42.05 -94.52
C MET A 5 17.88 -42.85 -93.36
N LEU A 6 18.20 -44.13 -93.23
CA LEU A 6 17.81 -45.00 -92.11
C LEU A 6 18.45 -44.56 -90.78
N MET A 7 19.70 -44.10 -90.81
CA MET A 7 20.31 -43.47 -89.63
C MET A 7 19.70 -42.11 -89.30
N GLY A 8 19.38 -41.27 -90.30
CA GLY A 8 18.69 -39.99 -90.08
C GLY A 8 17.31 -40.15 -89.44
N THR A 9 16.53 -41.13 -89.86
CA THR A 9 15.20 -41.42 -89.29
C THR A 9 15.28 -41.94 -87.84
N LYS A 10 16.29 -42.74 -87.50
CA LYS A 10 16.52 -43.23 -86.13
C LYS A 10 16.96 -42.11 -85.17
N VAL A 11 17.81 -41.19 -85.65
CA VAL A 11 18.23 -40.00 -84.89
C VAL A 11 17.05 -39.03 -84.69
N ILE A 12 16.19 -38.84 -85.70
CA ILE A 12 14.99 -38.01 -85.59
C ILE A 12 14.00 -38.60 -84.57
N GLN A 13 13.79 -39.92 -84.57
CA GLN A 13 12.94 -40.57 -83.57
C GLN A 13 13.50 -40.46 -82.14
N GLN A 14 14.81 -40.65 -81.95
CA GLN A 14 15.46 -40.46 -80.64
C GLN A 14 15.36 -39.01 -80.16
N ALA A 15 15.56 -38.03 -81.04
CA ALA A 15 15.41 -36.61 -80.72
C ALA A 15 13.96 -36.28 -80.30
N ALA A 16 12.96 -36.82 -81.00
CA ALA A 16 11.55 -36.62 -80.65
C ALA A 16 11.16 -37.23 -79.29
N VAL A 17 11.73 -38.39 -78.93
CA VAL A 17 11.55 -39.00 -77.60
C VAL A 17 12.20 -38.16 -76.51
N GLN A 18 13.45 -37.73 -76.71
CA GLN A 18 14.17 -36.86 -75.78
C GLN A 18 13.46 -35.52 -75.58
N GLU A 19 12.94 -34.91 -76.65
CA GLU A 19 12.17 -33.67 -76.57
C GLU A 19 10.88 -33.84 -75.74
N LYS A 20 10.19 -34.97 -75.91
CA LYS A 20 8.97 -35.30 -75.15
C LYS A 20 9.27 -35.53 -73.66
N GLU A 21 10.39 -36.17 -73.34
CA GLU A 21 10.86 -36.35 -71.96
C GLU A 21 11.30 -35.01 -71.34
N LEU A 22 12.06 -34.19 -72.05
CA LEU A 22 12.44 -32.83 -71.64
C LEU A 22 11.21 -31.98 -71.33
N LYS A 23 10.17 -32.07 -72.17
CA LYS A 23 8.91 -31.35 -71.98
C LYS A 23 8.16 -31.83 -70.72
N LYS A 24 8.14 -33.14 -70.45
CA LYS A 24 7.56 -33.71 -69.22
C LYS A 24 8.35 -33.27 -67.98
N ALA A 25 9.68 -33.33 -68.04
CA ALA A 25 10.56 -32.92 -66.96
C ALA A 25 10.41 -31.42 -66.65
N ARG A 26 10.35 -30.55 -67.67
CA ARG A 26 10.09 -29.11 -67.51
C ARG A 26 8.75 -28.85 -66.81
N ARG A 27 7.67 -29.51 -67.22
CA ARG A 27 6.35 -29.38 -66.57
C ARG A 27 6.34 -29.88 -65.12
N ALA A 28 7.04 -30.96 -64.82
CA ALA A 28 7.16 -31.47 -63.46
C ALA A 28 7.96 -30.50 -62.56
N LEU A 29 9.01 -29.89 -63.13
CA LEU A 29 9.86 -28.91 -62.44
C LEU A 29 9.11 -27.60 -62.19
N GLU A 30 8.28 -27.17 -63.14
CA GLU A 30 7.38 -26.02 -63.00
C GLU A 30 6.35 -26.24 -61.89
N LYS A 31 5.65 -27.39 -61.87
CA LYS A 31 4.73 -27.74 -60.77
C LYS A 31 5.41 -27.78 -59.42
N LYS A 32 6.62 -28.35 -59.34
CA LYS A 32 7.39 -28.37 -58.09
C LYS A 32 7.73 -26.97 -57.61
N LYS A 33 8.09 -26.06 -58.52
CA LYS A 33 8.34 -24.65 -58.18
C LYS A 33 7.07 -23.96 -57.66
N GLU A 34 5.93 -24.16 -58.32
CA GLU A 34 4.64 -23.62 -57.86
C GLU A 34 4.26 -24.14 -56.47
N ASP A 35 4.43 -25.44 -56.22
CA ASP A 35 4.17 -26.05 -54.91
C ASP A 35 5.14 -25.52 -53.84
N GLU A 36 6.43 -25.37 -54.17
CA GLU A 36 7.45 -24.81 -53.29
C GLU A 36 7.15 -23.35 -52.94
N GLU A 37 6.78 -22.52 -53.91
CA GLU A 37 6.38 -21.13 -53.70
C GLU A 37 5.13 -21.03 -52.81
N ARG A 38 4.12 -21.88 -53.03
CA ARG A 38 2.92 -21.93 -52.19
C ARG A 38 3.25 -22.32 -50.75
N ILE A 39 4.10 -23.33 -50.56
CA ILE A 39 4.54 -23.75 -49.22
C ILE A 39 5.32 -22.60 -48.57
N ARG A 40 6.22 -21.95 -49.29
CA ARG A 40 7.02 -20.84 -48.79
C ARG A 40 6.16 -19.64 -48.39
N ALA A 41 5.15 -19.31 -49.18
CA ALA A 41 4.19 -18.26 -48.86
C ALA A 41 3.41 -18.57 -47.58
N LYS A 42 2.94 -19.82 -47.43
CA LYS A 42 2.23 -20.26 -46.23
C LYS A 42 3.10 -20.26 -44.97
N VAL A 43 4.36 -20.69 -45.09
CA VAL A 43 5.33 -20.62 -43.98
C VAL A 43 5.55 -19.17 -43.56
N LYS A 44 5.70 -18.25 -44.52
CA LYS A 44 5.87 -16.82 -44.23
C LYS A 44 4.64 -16.23 -43.52
N GLU A 45 3.43 -16.55 -43.98
CA GLU A 45 2.18 -16.12 -43.33
C GLU A 45 2.10 -16.63 -41.88
N GLN A 46 2.44 -17.90 -41.65
CA GLN A 46 2.46 -18.48 -40.29
C GLN A 46 3.54 -17.84 -39.40
N GLU A 47 4.71 -17.50 -39.96
CA GLU A 47 5.76 -16.78 -39.22
C GLU A 47 5.30 -15.37 -38.83
N GLU A 48 4.64 -14.65 -39.73
CA GLU A 48 4.05 -13.33 -39.47
C GLU A 48 2.96 -13.40 -38.38
N GLU A 49 2.04 -14.36 -38.47
CA GLU A 49 1.02 -14.59 -37.44
C GLU A 49 1.64 -14.92 -36.07
N ARG A 50 2.68 -15.77 -36.06
CA ARG A 50 3.39 -16.14 -34.83
C ARG A 50 4.08 -14.93 -34.20
N LEU A 51 4.70 -14.07 -35.00
CA LEU A 51 5.32 -12.82 -34.53
C LEU A 51 4.27 -11.88 -33.93
N LEU A 52 3.16 -11.64 -34.63
CA LEU A 52 2.07 -10.80 -34.14
C LEU A 52 1.47 -11.34 -32.82
N LEU A 53 1.36 -12.66 -32.70
CA LEU A 53 0.89 -13.29 -31.48
C LEU A 53 1.89 -13.12 -30.33
N ALA A 54 3.19 -13.29 -30.59
CA ALA A 54 4.24 -13.08 -29.60
C ALA A 54 4.25 -11.64 -29.08
N GLU A 55 4.16 -10.64 -29.95
CA GLU A 55 4.07 -9.22 -29.57
C GLU A 55 2.84 -8.95 -28.67
N LYS A 56 1.68 -9.54 -29.01
CA LYS A 56 0.46 -9.41 -28.19
C LYS A 56 0.63 -10.05 -26.81
N TYR A 57 1.31 -11.18 -26.71
CA TYR A 57 1.58 -11.82 -25.41
C TYR A 57 2.55 -11.00 -24.58
N GLU A 58 3.65 -10.52 -25.17
CA GLU A 58 4.61 -9.67 -24.47
C GLU A 58 3.97 -8.38 -23.94
N ALA A 59 3.11 -7.75 -24.75
CA ALA A 59 2.34 -6.58 -24.32
C ALA A 59 1.41 -6.89 -23.13
N LYS A 60 0.76 -8.06 -23.11
CA LYS A 60 -0.10 -8.50 -22.00
C LYS A 60 0.72 -8.82 -20.75
N ASP A 61 1.82 -9.55 -20.88
CA ASP A 61 2.70 -9.88 -19.76
C ASP A 61 3.27 -8.62 -19.11
N GLY A 62 3.66 -7.64 -19.93
CA GLY A 62 4.07 -6.32 -19.44
C GLY A 62 2.97 -5.59 -18.66
N GLN A 63 1.70 -5.72 -19.06
CA GLN A 63 0.57 -5.16 -18.32
C GLN A 63 0.32 -5.90 -17.00
N VAL A 64 0.38 -7.23 -17.00
CA VAL A 64 0.23 -8.04 -15.78
C VAL A 64 1.30 -7.67 -14.76
N LEU A 65 2.57 -7.56 -15.18
CA LEU A 65 3.66 -7.14 -14.29
C LEU A 65 3.43 -5.74 -13.71
N LYS A 66 3.00 -4.77 -14.54
CA LYS A 66 2.67 -3.41 -14.07
C LYS A 66 1.55 -3.40 -13.05
N LEU A 67 0.48 -4.16 -13.30
CA LEU A 67 -0.66 -4.25 -12.39
C LEU A 67 -0.30 -4.97 -11.10
N THR A 68 0.47 -6.05 -11.17
CA THR A 68 0.96 -6.80 -10.01
C THR A 68 1.81 -5.91 -9.11
N ASN A 69 2.78 -5.21 -9.68
CA ASN A 69 3.63 -4.25 -8.93
C ASN A 69 2.80 -3.12 -8.30
N LYS A 70 1.74 -2.66 -8.97
CA LYS A 70 0.85 -1.63 -8.42
C LYS A 70 0.02 -2.19 -7.27
N LEU A 71 -0.50 -3.41 -7.42
CA LEU A 71 -1.26 -4.10 -6.39
C LEU A 71 -0.42 -4.33 -5.13
N GLU A 72 0.80 -4.84 -5.27
CA GLU A 72 1.73 -5.02 -4.15
C GLU A 72 1.99 -3.72 -3.40
N LYS A 73 2.27 -2.62 -4.13
CA LYS A 73 2.45 -1.30 -3.50
C LYS A 73 1.22 -0.84 -2.74
N LEU A 74 0.03 -1.01 -3.31
CA LEU A 74 -1.22 -0.65 -2.64
C LEU A 74 -1.49 -1.54 -1.43
N TRP A 75 -1.18 -2.82 -1.53
CA TRP A 75 -1.31 -3.79 -0.44
C TRP A 75 -0.41 -3.43 0.75
N HIS A 76 0.85 -3.07 0.48
CA HIS A 76 1.76 -2.59 1.53
C HIS A 76 1.25 -1.30 2.18
N LYS A 77 0.78 -0.32 1.38
CA LYS A 77 0.19 0.91 1.92
C LYS A 77 -1.03 0.62 2.79
N TYR A 78 -1.91 -0.27 2.34
CA TYR A 78 -3.08 -0.68 3.10
C TYR A 78 -2.69 -1.34 4.42
N LYS A 79 -1.76 -2.30 4.39
CA LYS A 79 -1.29 -2.99 5.59
C LYS A 79 -0.66 -2.03 6.59
N ASN A 80 0.15 -1.09 6.13
CA ASN A 80 0.75 -0.07 6.98
C ASN A 80 -0.30 0.84 7.61
N ALA A 81 -1.23 1.37 6.81
CA ALA A 81 -2.31 2.21 7.32
C ALA A 81 -3.22 1.46 8.31
N SER A 82 -3.49 0.17 8.06
CA SER A 82 -4.25 -0.66 8.99
C SER A 82 -3.53 -0.84 10.32
N ALA A 83 -2.21 -1.07 10.30
CA ALA A 83 -1.41 -1.18 11.51
C ALA A 83 -1.37 0.15 12.28
N GLU A 84 -1.20 1.28 11.58
CA GLU A 84 -1.24 2.61 12.19
C GLU A 84 -2.58 2.90 12.87
N VAL A 85 -3.70 2.48 12.26
CA VAL A 85 -5.03 2.62 12.88
C VAL A 85 -5.12 1.79 14.17
N ASP A 86 -4.65 0.54 14.14
CA ASP A 86 -4.68 -0.34 15.33
C ASP A 86 -3.81 0.22 16.46
N ASP A 87 -2.63 0.76 16.13
CA ASP A 87 -1.71 1.37 17.09
C ASP A 87 -2.32 2.65 17.70
N LEU A 88 -2.87 3.54 16.86
CA LEU A 88 -3.57 4.75 17.33
C LEU A 88 -4.77 4.44 18.22
N GLN A 89 -5.53 3.38 17.91
CA GLN A 89 -6.64 2.96 18.76
C GLN A 89 -6.18 2.49 20.14
N ARG A 90 -5.05 1.79 20.22
CA ARG A 90 -4.47 1.34 21.50
C ARG A 90 -3.97 2.52 22.32
N GLU A 91 -3.23 3.43 21.69
CA GLU A 91 -2.73 4.65 22.34
C GLU A 91 -3.89 5.48 22.89
N PHE A 92 -4.92 5.72 22.07
CA PHE A 92 -6.11 6.47 22.50
C PHE A 92 -6.85 5.78 23.65
N GLN A 93 -6.95 4.44 23.64
CA GLN A 93 -7.56 3.71 24.74
C GLN A 93 -6.76 3.87 26.03
N GLN A 94 -5.43 3.79 25.96
CA GLN A 94 -4.55 3.96 27.10
C GLN A 94 -4.64 5.39 27.66
N GLU A 95 -4.53 6.42 26.81
CA GLU A 95 -4.67 7.82 27.23
C GLU A 95 -6.03 8.06 27.90
N ARG A 96 -7.10 7.48 27.37
CA ARG A 96 -8.43 7.58 27.98
C ARG A 96 -8.46 6.94 29.37
N GLU A 97 -7.81 5.79 29.55
CA GLU A 97 -7.73 5.12 30.84
C GLU A 97 -6.95 5.96 31.86
N ASP A 98 -5.80 6.52 31.45
CA ASP A 98 -4.97 7.39 32.28
C ASP A 98 -5.71 8.68 32.69
N MET A 99 -6.45 9.29 31.75
CA MET A 99 -7.32 10.44 32.04
C MET A 99 -8.43 10.08 33.04
N LEU A 100 -9.08 8.92 32.86
CA LEU A 100 -10.13 8.47 33.77
C LEU A 100 -9.58 8.17 35.16
N GLU A 101 -8.38 7.60 35.27
CA GLU A 101 -7.70 7.40 36.54
C GLU A 101 -7.40 8.73 37.23
N SER A 102 -6.89 9.71 36.48
CA SER A 102 -6.64 11.07 36.98
C SER A 102 -7.92 11.74 37.50
N ILE A 103 -9.03 11.64 36.76
CA ILE A 103 -10.35 12.14 37.20
C ILE A 103 -10.79 11.47 38.49
N ARG A 104 -10.62 10.14 38.61
CA ARG A 104 -10.99 9.40 39.83
C ARG A 104 -10.14 9.84 41.03
N ALA A 105 -8.83 10.01 40.83
CA ALA A 105 -7.90 10.45 41.87
C ALA A 105 -8.26 11.86 42.35
N LEU A 106 -8.42 12.82 41.43
CA LEU A 106 -8.82 14.20 41.73
C LEU A 106 -10.20 14.26 42.40
N SER A 107 -11.16 13.45 41.94
CA SER A 107 -12.49 13.37 42.56
C SER A 107 -12.42 12.86 44.00
N LYS A 108 -11.54 11.89 44.27
CA LYS A 108 -11.33 11.36 45.63
C LYS A 108 -10.69 12.42 46.52
N GLU A 109 -9.67 13.12 46.02
CA GLU A 109 -9.01 14.20 46.75
C GLU A 109 -9.97 15.36 47.04
N LEU A 110 -10.76 15.78 46.06
CA LEU A 110 -11.77 16.82 46.23
C LEU A 110 -12.79 16.43 47.30
N LYS A 111 -13.35 15.21 47.22
CA LYS A 111 -14.28 14.71 48.24
C LYS A 111 -13.67 14.70 49.64
N LEU A 112 -12.40 14.31 49.76
CA LEU A 112 -11.70 14.32 51.04
C LEU A 112 -11.57 15.76 51.57
N LYS A 113 -11.12 16.71 50.74
CA LYS A 113 -10.99 18.11 51.12
C LYS A 113 -12.33 18.74 51.49
N SER A 114 -13.38 18.50 50.70
CA SER A 114 -14.74 18.95 51.01
C SER A 114 -15.22 18.39 52.34
N LEU A 115 -15.01 17.10 52.61
CA LEU A 115 -15.39 16.51 53.90
C LEU A 115 -14.63 17.15 55.06
N VAL A 116 -13.34 17.43 54.92
CA VAL A 116 -12.58 18.15 55.96
C VAL A 116 -13.17 19.54 56.18
N ILE A 117 -13.51 20.28 55.13
CA ILE A 117 -14.15 21.60 55.23
C ILE A 117 -15.49 21.48 55.96
N ASP A 118 -16.37 20.58 55.51
CA ASP A 118 -17.74 20.43 56.03
C ASP A 118 -17.77 20.09 57.53
N TYR A 119 -16.81 19.30 58.01
CA TYR A 119 -16.77 18.86 59.41
C TYR A 119 -15.99 19.80 60.34
N PHE A 120 -15.01 20.55 59.82
CA PHE A 120 -14.07 21.31 60.67
C PHE A 120 -14.16 22.83 60.49
N ILE A 121 -14.86 23.34 59.47
CA ILE A 121 -14.98 24.77 59.21
C ILE A 121 -16.45 25.20 59.35
N PRO A 122 -16.78 26.15 60.24
CA PRO A 122 -18.12 26.71 60.32
C PRO A 122 -18.57 27.30 58.97
N PRO A 123 -19.83 27.09 58.53
CA PRO A 123 -20.32 27.56 57.23
C PRO A 123 -20.08 29.06 56.97
N ASP A 124 -20.26 29.90 57.99
CA ASP A 124 -20.06 31.36 57.88
C ASP A 124 -18.59 31.77 57.68
N GLU A 125 -17.65 30.99 58.20
CA GLU A 125 -16.21 31.20 57.98
C GLU A 125 -15.80 30.71 56.59
N TYR A 126 -16.34 29.56 56.15
CA TYR A 126 -16.13 29.05 54.79
C TYR A 126 -16.60 30.07 53.74
N GLN A 127 -17.82 30.60 53.87
CA GLN A 127 -18.35 31.58 52.93
C GLN A 127 -17.50 32.85 52.89
N ARG A 128 -17.04 33.35 54.06
CA ARG A 128 -16.13 34.50 54.12
C ARG A 128 -14.81 34.29 53.39
N ILE A 129 -14.28 33.06 53.40
CA ILE A 129 -13.07 32.71 52.65
C ILE A 129 -13.37 32.70 51.14
N VAL A 130 -14.48 32.09 50.72
CA VAL A 130 -14.89 32.02 49.31
C VAL A 130 -15.10 33.42 48.72
N ASP A 131 -15.78 34.32 49.45
CA ASP A 131 -16.06 35.68 48.99
C ASP A 131 -14.79 36.54 48.81
N ARG A 132 -13.69 36.16 49.47
CA ARG A 132 -12.39 36.87 49.42
C ARG A 132 -11.37 36.19 48.51
N ALA A 133 -11.69 35.00 47.99
CA ALA A 133 -10.82 34.26 47.11
C ALA A 133 -10.92 34.85 45.70
N GLN A 134 -9.79 35.17 45.10
CA GLN A 134 -9.67 35.65 43.73
C GLN A 134 -8.73 34.73 42.97
N TYR A 135 -9.12 34.34 41.76
CA TYR A 135 -8.29 33.50 40.92
C TYR A 135 -7.36 34.38 40.09
N ASP A 136 -6.05 34.20 40.29
CA ASP A 136 -5.01 34.83 39.49
C ASP A 136 -4.73 33.94 38.27
N GLN A 137 -5.03 34.47 37.07
CA GLN A 137 -4.79 33.77 35.81
C GLN A 137 -3.32 33.73 35.41
N VAL A 138 -2.49 34.65 35.91
CA VAL A 138 -1.07 34.72 35.58
C VAL A 138 -0.30 33.66 36.35
N GLU A 139 -0.59 33.55 37.64
CA GLU A 139 0.05 32.57 38.54
C GLU A 139 -0.67 31.22 38.60
N ASP A 140 -1.82 31.08 37.92
CA ASP A 140 -2.68 29.89 37.92
C ASP A 140 -3.03 29.40 39.35
N ALA A 141 -3.37 30.35 40.22
CA ALA A 141 -3.55 30.10 41.64
C ALA A 141 -4.70 30.92 42.24
N TRP A 142 -5.30 30.38 43.30
CA TRP A 142 -6.25 31.13 44.13
C TRP A 142 -5.49 31.95 45.17
N GLU A 143 -5.71 33.26 45.17
CA GLU A 143 -5.22 34.20 46.17
C GLU A 143 -6.37 34.59 47.12
N ILE A 144 -6.09 34.69 48.42
CA ILE A 144 -7.06 35.20 49.41
C ILE A 144 -6.52 36.51 49.95
N SER A 145 -7.28 37.59 49.77
CA SER A 145 -6.86 38.92 50.23
C SER A 145 -6.60 38.95 51.74
N HIS A 146 -5.54 39.66 52.14
CA HIS A 146 -5.15 39.89 53.54
C HIS A 146 -4.80 38.61 54.33
N MET A 147 -4.33 37.55 53.66
CA MET A 147 -3.91 36.30 54.29
C MET A 147 -2.82 36.52 55.36
N GLU A 148 -1.95 37.52 55.21
CA GLU A 148 -0.89 37.85 56.18
C GLU A 148 -1.42 38.26 57.57
N ILE A 149 -2.67 38.73 57.63
CA ILE A 149 -3.33 39.18 58.87
C ILE A 149 -4.15 38.03 59.48
N ALA A 150 -4.31 36.91 58.77
CA ALA A 150 -4.98 35.73 59.30
C ALA A 150 -4.14 35.13 60.45
N GLY A 151 -4.79 34.84 61.59
CA GLY A 151 -4.12 34.34 62.81
C GLY A 151 -3.34 33.03 62.65
N ASN A 152 -3.48 32.36 61.51
CA ASN A 152 -2.71 31.17 61.14
C ASN A 152 -1.22 31.46 60.92
N ALA A 153 -0.86 32.70 60.55
CA ALA A 153 0.53 33.14 60.40
C ALA A 153 1.27 33.29 61.75
N GLN A 154 0.53 33.40 62.85
CA GLN A 154 1.06 33.68 64.20
C GLN A 154 1.37 32.39 65.00
N SER A 155 0.91 31.22 64.56
CA SER A 155 1.14 29.96 65.27
C SER A 155 2.32 29.19 64.69
N LYS A 156 3.53 29.43 65.22
CA LYS A 156 4.63 28.46 65.08
C LYS A 156 4.15 27.14 65.69
N ARG A 157 3.99 26.10 64.86
CA ARG A 157 3.70 24.75 65.38
C ARG A 157 4.76 24.42 66.45
N PRO A 158 4.37 24.05 67.68
CA PRO A 158 5.35 23.61 68.66
C PRO A 158 6.12 22.42 68.05
N GLY A 159 7.45 22.44 68.20
CA GLY A 159 8.28 21.34 67.75
C GLY A 159 7.78 20.04 68.37
N SER A 160 7.64 18.99 67.57
CA SER A 160 7.30 17.66 68.06
C SER A 160 8.25 17.30 69.21
N ALA A 161 7.71 16.91 70.36
CA ALA A 161 8.50 16.44 71.51
C ALA A 161 9.16 15.08 71.22
N LEU A 162 8.77 14.41 70.14
CA LEU A 162 9.43 13.24 69.60
C LEU A 162 10.34 13.71 68.47
N GLY A 163 11.57 14.07 68.83
CA GLY A 163 12.66 14.16 67.87
C GLY A 163 13.03 12.75 67.42
N PHE A 164 12.57 12.37 66.25
CA PHE A 164 13.10 11.26 65.46
C PHE A 164 13.10 11.67 64.00
#